data_AF-A0A4W6BHZ0-F1
#
_entry.id   AF-A0A4W6BHZ0-F1
#
_cell.length_a   1.000
_cell.length_b   1.000
_cell.length_c   1.000
_cell.angle_alpha   90.00
_cell.angle_beta   90.00
_cell.angle_gamma   90.00
#
_symmetry.space_group_name_H-M   'P 1'
#
loop_
_entity.id
_entity.type
_entity.pdbx_description
1 polymer ?
#
loop_
_entity_poly.entity_id
_entity_poly.type
_entity_poly.pdbx_seq_one_letter_code
_entity_poly.pdbx_strand_id
1 'polypeptide(L)'
;MAGRLLKVSSLATAVFASSGFYLYNRHLDHNDLSIIRFGRAAATTAAISYDYLTAFKHVEYGTEEYWALKSKVHRRSAERLLELCCANRGTFIKVGQHLGALDYLLPEEYTSTLKVLHSRAPQSSMDEIRQVIREDLGKEQLSELFVSFEEKPQGTASLAQVHKAVLHDGRTVAVKVQHPKVQKQSSKDIVVMEVLLRAVHWLFPDFAFMWLVEEAKKNMPLELDFLNEGHNAEKVANMLAHYPFLKVPTIYWDLSTKRILTMEFAEGGQVNDREYMKKHGINVNEISEKLGKMYSEMIFVHGFVHCDPHPGNVLVRKCPRNKKTEIVLLDHGLYQILQPDFRLDYCRLWQALINGDMSKVERYSRRLGAGDLYPLFACVLTARSWTAVNAGISSVPVTHSEDVEIRTNAALYLPQISDLLNRVPRQMLLLLKTNDLLRGIETTLQTRASSSSFINMSRCCIRAVARSERLFTLHQLT
;
A
#
# COMPACT_ATOMS: atom_id res chain seq x y z
N MET A 1 -36.12 -42.93 -28.89
CA MET A 1 -35.57 -42.08 -27.81
C MET A 1 -34.22 -42.56 -27.25
N ALA A 2 -33.78 -43.82 -27.46
CA ALA A 2 -32.51 -44.32 -26.90
C ALA A 2 -31.22 -43.83 -27.61
N GLY A 3 -31.26 -43.50 -28.91
CA GLY A 3 -30.06 -43.11 -29.68
C GLY A 3 -29.55 -41.67 -29.46
N ARG A 4 -30.37 -40.76 -28.90
CA ARG A 4 -29.94 -39.37 -28.60
C ARG A 4 -29.28 -39.24 -27.22
N LEU A 5 -29.65 -40.07 -26.26
CA LEU A 5 -29.03 -40.12 -24.92
C LEU A 5 -27.58 -40.63 -24.96
N LEU A 6 -27.28 -41.60 -25.83
CA LEU A 6 -25.93 -42.14 -26.02
C LEU A 6 -24.94 -41.16 -26.68
N LYS A 7 -25.42 -40.25 -27.54
CA LYS A 7 -24.55 -39.19 -28.11
C LYS A 7 -24.23 -38.09 -27.08
N VAL A 8 -25.19 -37.73 -26.23
CA VAL A 8 -24.98 -36.74 -25.15
C VAL A 8 -24.07 -37.30 -24.05
N SER A 9 -24.19 -38.60 -23.71
CA SER A 9 -23.28 -39.23 -22.76
C SER A 9 -21.86 -39.31 -23.32
N SER A 10 -21.66 -39.71 -24.59
CA SER A 10 -20.31 -39.77 -25.18
C SER A 10 -19.61 -38.40 -25.29
N LEU A 11 -20.35 -37.33 -25.60
CA LEU A 11 -19.81 -35.97 -25.59
C LEU A 11 -19.51 -35.46 -24.18
N ALA A 12 -20.39 -35.75 -23.21
CA ALA A 12 -20.15 -35.38 -21.81
C ALA A 12 -18.92 -36.12 -21.27
N THR A 13 -18.78 -37.43 -21.52
CA THR A 13 -17.62 -38.21 -21.08
C THR A 13 -16.33 -37.75 -21.78
N ALA A 14 -16.38 -37.37 -23.06
CA ALA A 14 -15.23 -36.81 -23.76
C ALA A 14 -14.84 -35.41 -23.23
N VAL A 15 -15.80 -34.56 -22.87
CA VAL A 15 -15.55 -33.24 -22.24
C VAL A 15 -15.03 -33.40 -20.81
N PHE A 16 -15.55 -34.36 -20.02
CA PHE A 16 -15.05 -34.64 -18.68
C PHE A 16 -13.69 -35.36 -18.69
N ALA A 17 -13.41 -36.23 -19.66
CA ALA A 17 -12.11 -36.88 -19.80
C ALA A 17 -11.04 -35.92 -20.35
N SER A 18 -11.39 -35.03 -21.29
CA SER A 18 -10.48 -33.99 -21.77
C SER A 18 -10.26 -32.90 -20.72
N SER A 19 -11.30 -32.51 -19.96
CA SER A 19 -11.14 -31.64 -18.78
C SER A 19 -10.35 -32.32 -17.68
N GLY A 20 -10.58 -33.61 -17.42
CA GLY A 20 -9.87 -34.42 -16.44
C GLY A 20 -8.40 -34.61 -16.80
N PHE A 21 -8.08 -34.84 -18.08
CA PHE A 21 -6.70 -34.92 -18.58
C PHE A 21 -6.03 -33.55 -18.60
N TYR A 22 -6.77 -32.48 -18.94
CA TYR A 22 -6.31 -31.09 -18.85
C TYR A 22 -6.03 -30.66 -17.40
N LEU A 23 -6.85 -31.14 -16.45
CA LEU A 23 -6.69 -30.93 -15.01
C LEU A 23 -5.61 -31.84 -14.40
N TYR A 24 -5.37 -33.04 -14.95
CA TYR A 24 -4.35 -33.98 -14.48
C TYR A 24 -2.93 -33.56 -14.91
N ASN A 25 -2.78 -33.00 -16.11
CA ASN A 25 -1.49 -32.51 -16.62
C ASN A 25 -1.03 -31.18 -15.98
N ARG A 26 -1.84 -30.55 -15.13
CA ARG A 26 -1.39 -29.45 -14.26
C ARG A 26 -1.54 -29.88 -12.82
N HIS A 27 -0.48 -29.73 -12.01
CA HIS A 27 -0.58 -29.74 -10.56
C HIS A 27 -1.45 -28.54 -10.09
N LEU A 28 -2.76 -28.61 -10.28
CA LEU A 28 -3.71 -27.63 -9.79
C LEU A 28 -4.02 -27.99 -8.33
N ASP A 29 -3.45 -27.21 -7.42
CA ASP A 29 -3.83 -27.24 -6.02
C ASP A 29 -5.35 -27.01 -5.92
N HIS A 30 -6.09 -27.96 -5.33
CA HIS A 30 -7.54 -27.86 -5.18
C HIS A 30 -7.95 -26.57 -4.46
N ASN A 31 -7.08 -25.99 -3.63
CA ASN A 31 -7.29 -24.70 -2.97
C ASN A 31 -7.43 -23.51 -3.94
N ASP A 32 -6.95 -23.65 -5.18
CA ASP A 32 -6.96 -22.59 -6.19
C ASP A 32 -8.23 -22.55 -7.05
N LEU A 33 -9.15 -23.50 -6.85
CA LEU A 33 -10.43 -23.52 -7.56
C LEU A 33 -11.30 -22.33 -7.11
N SER A 34 -11.79 -21.54 -8.09
CA SER A 34 -12.57 -20.33 -7.83
C SER A 34 -13.78 -20.57 -6.92
N ILE A 35 -14.44 -21.73 -7.03
CA ILE A 35 -15.60 -22.10 -6.20
C ILE A 35 -15.21 -22.32 -4.74
N ILE A 36 -14.04 -22.91 -4.47
CA ILE A 36 -13.55 -23.16 -3.11
C ILE A 36 -13.13 -21.84 -2.47
N ARG A 37 -12.41 -20.99 -3.20
CA ARG A 37 -12.02 -19.64 -2.75
C ARG A 37 -13.24 -18.80 -2.40
N PHE A 38 -14.26 -18.82 -3.25
CA PHE A 38 -15.54 -18.16 -3.01
C PHE A 38 -16.24 -18.72 -1.77
N GLY A 39 -16.36 -20.05 -1.67
CA GLY A 39 -17.00 -20.71 -0.52
C GLY A 39 -16.35 -20.34 0.81
N ARG A 40 -15.01 -20.31 0.87
CA ARG A 40 -14.26 -19.83 2.05
C ARG A 40 -14.59 -18.37 2.38
N ALA A 41 -14.50 -17.48 1.38
CA ALA A 41 -14.76 -16.07 1.58
C ALA A 41 -16.20 -15.80 2.05
N ALA A 42 -17.18 -16.49 1.47
CA ALA A 42 -18.59 -16.40 1.86
C ALA A 42 -18.82 -16.94 3.28
N ALA A 43 -18.27 -18.11 3.62
CA ALA A 43 -18.40 -18.71 4.94
C ALA A 43 -17.77 -17.82 6.03
N THR A 44 -16.55 -17.31 5.81
CA THR A 44 -15.89 -16.38 6.72
C THR A 44 -16.70 -15.09 6.88
N THR A 45 -17.20 -14.51 5.80
CA THR A 45 -18.01 -13.28 5.84
C THR A 45 -19.31 -13.50 6.61
N ALA A 46 -19.99 -14.62 6.39
CA ALA A 46 -21.21 -14.99 7.11
C ALA A 46 -20.93 -15.20 8.61
N ALA A 47 -19.84 -15.89 8.96
CA ALA A 47 -19.45 -16.12 10.35
C ALA A 47 -19.15 -14.80 11.08
N ILE A 48 -18.39 -13.88 10.44
CA ILE A 48 -18.12 -12.55 10.99
C ILE A 48 -19.44 -11.78 11.17
N SER A 49 -20.29 -11.74 10.14
CA SER A 49 -21.57 -11.00 10.18
C SER A 49 -22.50 -11.51 11.27
N TYR A 50 -22.63 -12.84 11.39
CA TYR A 50 -23.41 -13.47 12.46
C TYR A 50 -22.91 -13.10 13.85
N ASP A 51 -21.59 -13.02 14.02
CA ASP A 51 -20.96 -12.66 15.28
C ASP A 51 -21.33 -11.24 15.72
N TYR A 52 -21.24 -10.27 14.81
CA TYR A 52 -21.67 -8.89 15.08
C TYR A 52 -23.19 -8.78 15.35
N LEU A 53 -24.03 -9.56 14.65
CA LEU A 53 -25.48 -9.52 14.85
C LEU A 53 -25.93 -10.12 16.19
N THR A 54 -25.15 -11.04 16.76
CA THR A 54 -25.54 -11.79 17.96
C THR A 54 -24.85 -11.32 19.23
N ALA A 55 -23.58 -10.91 19.15
CA ALA A 55 -22.78 -10.60 20.32
C ALA A 55 -23.35 -9.45 21.16
N PHE A 56 -23.96 -8.43 20.53
CA PHE A 56 -24.42 -7.23 21.23
C PHE A 56 -25.89 -7.28 21.66
N LYS A 57 -26.62 -8.40 21.45
CA LYS A 57 -28.07 -8.49 21.71
C LYS A 57 -28.47 -8.26 23.17
N HIS A 58 -27.56 -8.54 24.11
CA HIS A 58 -27.83 -8.51 25.55
C HIS A 58 -26.96 -7.51 26.30
N VAL A 59 -26.30 -6.59 25.59
CA VAL A 59 -25.39 -5.61 26.19
C VAL A 59 -25.81 -4.21 25.76
N GLU A 60 -26.02 -3.34 26.74
CA GLU A 60 -26.44 -1.95 26.50
C GLU A 60 -25.30 -1.14 25.86
N TYR A 61 -25.63 -0.41 24.80
CA TYR A 61 -24.69 0.41 24.06
C TYR A 61 -24.05 1.48 24.95
N GLY A 62 -22.73 1.67 24.83
CA GLY A 62 -21.98 2.70 25.54
C GLY A 62 -21.46 2.31 26.93
N THR A 63 -21.84 1.14 27.44
CA THR A 63 -21.28 0.58 28.69
C THR A 63 -19.83 0.12 28.52
N GLU A 64 -19.06 0.05 29.62
CA GLU A 64 -17.70 -0.51 29.60
C GLU A 64 -17.71 -1.97 29.11
N GLU A 65 -18.74 -2.74 29.52
CA GLU A 65 -18.96 -4.11 29.04
C GLU A 65 -19.17 -4.17 27.52
N TYR A 66 -19.95 -3.25 26.95
CA TYR A 66 -20.15 -3.14 25.50
C TYR A 66 -18.83 -2.94 24.76
N TRP A 67 -18.00 -2.00 25.22
CA TRP A 67 -16.71 -1.71 24.59
C TRP A 67 -15.73 -2.88 24.71
N ALA A 68 -15.65 -3.51 25.87
CA ALA A 68 -14.83 -4.69 26.09
C ALA A 68 -15.28 -5.87 25.21
N LEU A 69 -16.58 -6.10 25.09
CA LEU A 69 -17.13 -7.14 24.21
C LEU A 69 -16.87 -6.81 22.74
N LYS A 70 -17.01 -5.54 22.33
CA LYS A 70 -16.74 -5.08 20.97
C LYS A 70 -15.30 -5.32 20.56
N SER A 71 -14.33 -5.01 21.43
CA SER A 71 -12.92 -5.32 21.21
C SER A 71 -12.68 -6.83 20.99
N LYS A 72 -13.30 -7.69 21.81
CA LYS A 72 -13.24 -9.16 21.62
C LYS A 72 -13.85 -9.62 20.30
N VAL A 73 -14.94 -8.99 19.84
CA VAL A 73 -15.58 -9.27 18.55
C VAL A 73 -14.67 -8.86 17.39
N HIS A 74 -14.07 -7.66 17.48
CA HIS A 74 -13.10 -7.17 16.52
C HIS A 74 -11.91 -8.12 16.39
N ARG A 75 -11.32 -8.55 17.51
CA ARG A 75 -10.17 -9.48 17.52
C ARG A 75 -10.46 -10.80 16.81
N ARG A 76 -11.50 -11.53 17.22
CA ARG A 76 -11.83 -12.82 16.59
C ARG A 76 -12.24 -12.68 15.12
N SER A 77 -12.85 -11.57 14.76
CA SER A 77 -13.20 -11.28 13.36
C SER A 77 -11.96 -10.97 12.52
N ALA A 78 -11.00 -10.24 13.07
CA ALA A 78 -9.71 -9.96 12.44
C ALA A 78 -8.90 -11.25 12.22
N GLU A 79 -8.90 -12.17 13.19
CA GLU A 79 -8.24 -13.48 13.08
C GLU A 79 -8.86 -14.33 11.97
N ARG A 80 -10.19 -14.44 11.90
CA ARG A 80 -10.88 -15.13 10.79
C ARG A 80 -10.58 -14.51 9.43
N LEU A 81 -10.48 -13.18 9.36
CA LEU A 81 -10.12 -12.48 8.13
C LEU A 81 -8.66 -12.76 7.74
N LEU A 82 -7.75 -12.79 8.70
CA LEU A 82 -6.35 -13.16 8.49
C LEU A 82 -6.23 -14.59 7.94
N GLU A 83 -6.95 -15.55 8.53
CA GLU A 83 -6.99 -16.94 8.06
C GLU A 83 -7.49 -17.03 6.62
N LEU A 84 -8.57 -16.31 6.28
CA LEU A 84 -9.07 -16.21 4.91
C LEU A 84 -8.01 -15.65 3.97
N CYS A 85 -7.31 -14.59 4.38
CA CYS A 85 -6.25 -13.98 3.58
C CYS A 85 -5.10 -14.96 3.31
N CYS A 86 -4.66 -15.69 4.33
CA CYS A 86 -3.62 -16.71 4.20
C CYS A 86 -4.07 -17.90 3.34
N ALA A 87 -5.33 -18.33 3.47
CA ALA A 87 -5.89 -19.46 2.74
C ALA A 87 -6.08 -19.15 1.24
N ASN A 88 -6.56 -17.96 0.91
CA ASN A 88 -6.79 -17.55 -0.48
C ASN A 88 -5.54 -16.92 -1.13
N ARG A 89 -4.59 -16.36 -0.36
CA ARG A 89 -3.35 -15.76 -0.90
C ARG A 89 -3.61 -14.64 -1.92
N GLY A 90 -2.55 -14.16 -2.59
CA GLY A 90 -2.63 -13.21 -3.71
C GLY A 90 -3.38 -11.93 -3.34
N THR A 91 -4.46 -11.64 -4.07
CA THR A 91 -5.30 -10.46 -3.86
C THR A 91 -5.80 -10.32 -2.43
N PHE A 92 -6.15 -11.43 -1.75
CA PHE A 92 -6.59 -11.35 -0.35
C PHE A 92 -5.47 -10.91 0.59
N ILE A 93 -4.24 -11.41 0.40
CA ILE A 93 -3.08 -10.93 1.16
C ILE A 93 -2.83 -9.46 0.88
N LYS A 94 -2.90 -9.02 -0.38
CA LYS A 94 -2.70 -7.62 -0.75
C LYS A 94 -3.74 -6.69 -0.11
N VAL A 95 -5.03 -7.05 -0.17
CA VAL A 95 -6.10 -6.28 0.49
C VAL A 95 -5.93 -6.30 2.00
N GLY A 96 -5.57 -7.44 2.59
CA GLY A 96 -5.25 -7.56 4.01
C GLY A 96 -4.05 -6.71 4.43
N GLN A 97 -3.01 -6.61 3.59
CA GLN A 97 -1.86 -5.71 3.79
C GLN A 97 -2.31 -4.24 3.77
N HIS A 98 -3.20 -3.86 2.85
CA HIS A 98 -3.77 -2.52 2.86
C HIS A 98 -4.54 -2.25 4.16
N LEU A 99 -5.43 -3.15 4.58
CA LEU A 99 -6.14 -3.03 5.86
C LEU A 99 -5.17 -2.92 7.05
N GLY A 100 -4.15 -3.78 7.11
CA GLY A 100 -3.14 -3.77 8.17
C GLY A 100 -2.25 -2.51 8.22
N ALA A 101 -2.27 -1.68 7.18
CA ALA A 101 -1.53 -0.42 7.12
C ALA A 101 -2.39 0.81 7.51
N LEU A 102 -3.69 0.64 7.75
CA LEU A 102 -4.62 1.72 8.08
C LEU A 102 -4.80 1.88 9.60
N ASP A 103 -3.68 2.00 10.34
CA ASP A 103 -3.61 2.02 11.82
C ASP A 103 -4.54 3.05 12.49
N TYR A 104 -4.89 4.15 11.81
CA TYR A 104 -5.83 5.17 12.33
C TYR A 104 -7.27 5.03 11.81
N LEU A 105 -7.52 4.18 10.81
CA LEU A 105 -8.85 4.10 10.16
C LEU A 105 -9.66 2.89 10.61
N LEU A 106 -8.98 1.83 11.03
CA LEU A 106 -9.59 0.57 11.44
C LEU A 106 -9.36 0.32 12.93
N PRO A 107 -10.22 -0.47 13.59
CA PRO A 107 -9.97 -0.89 14.96
C PRO A 107 -8.58 -1.54 15.09
N GLU A 108 -7.88 -1.24 16.18
CA GLU A 108 -6.52 -1.71 16.44
C GLU A 108 -6.42 -3.24 16.30
N GLU A 109 -7.47 -3.97 16.69
CA GLU A 109 -7.50 -5.42 16.56
C GLU A 109 -7.41 -5.89 15.10
N TYR A 110 -7.99 -5.17 14.15
CA TYR A 110 -7.84 -5.50 12.73
C TYR A 110 -6.45 -5.18 12.22
N THR A 111 -5.92 -4.00 12.53
CA THR A 111 -4.65 -3.56 11.95
C THR A 111 -3.48 -4.36 12.53
N SER A 112 -3.44 -4.54 13.85
CA SER A 112 -2.42 -5.33 14.54
C SER A 112 -2.41 -6.80 14.09
N THR A 113 -3.59 -7.42 13.94
CA THR A 113 -3.69 -8.82 13.48
C THR A 113 -3.28 -8.98 12.02
N LEU A 114 -3.70 -8.07 11.13
CA LEU A 114 -3.38 -8.16 9.69
C LEU A 114 -1.96 -7.69 9.35
N LYS A 115 -1.28 -6.97 10.25
CA LYS A 115 0.11 -6.49 10.06
C LYS A 115 1.09 -7.62 9.71
N VAL A 116 0.84 -8.83 10.20
CA VAL A 116 1.64 -10.03 9.90
C VAL A 116 1.64 -10.41 8.41
N LEU A 117 0.64 -9.98 7.64
CA LEU A 117 0.58 -10.21 6.20
C LEU A 117 1.70 -9.47 5.44
N HIS A 118 2.30 -8.44 6.04
CA HIS A 118 3.47 -7.74 5.47
C HIS A 118 4.78 -8.54 5.65
N SER A 119 4.84 -9.45 6.64
CA SER A 119 6.06 -10.22 6.94
C SER A 119 6.03 -11.65 6.42
N ARG A 120 4.85 -12.20 6.08
CA ARG A 120 4.68 -13.57 5.59
C ARG A 120 4.05 -13.59 4.20
N ALA A 121 4.87 -13.28 3.18
CA ALA A 121 4.45 -13.44 1.79
C ALA A 121 4.55 -14.91 1.34
N PRO A 122 3.65 -15.36 0.46
CA PRO A 122 3.75 -16.69 -0.14
C PRO A 122 4.99 -16.78 -1.05
N GLN A 123 5.56 -17.98 -1.18
CA GLN A 123 6.66 -18.25 -2.08
C GLN A 123 6.20 -19.25 -3.16
N SER A 124 6.44 -18.93 -4.43
CA SER A 124 6.27 -19.85 -5.54
C SER A 124 7.45 -20.80 -5.65
N SER A 125 7.19 -22.02 -6.13
CA SER A 125 8.25 -22.98 -6.39
C SER A 125 9.16 -22.50 -7.50
N MET A 126 10.41 -22.96 -7.53
CA MET A 126 11.34 -22.57 -8.58
C MET A 126 10.85 -23.01 -9.97
N ASP A 127 10.09 -24.10 -10.07
CA ASP A 127 9.51 -24.56 -11.33
C ASP A 127 8.40 -23.63 -11.83
N GLU A 128 7.57 -23.09 -10.92
CA GLU A 128 6.59 -22.05 -11.26
C GLU A 128 7.30 -20.78 -11.78
N ILE A 129 8.43 -20.40 -11.17
CA ILE A 129 9.22 -19.23 -11.61
C ILE A 129 9.85 -19.46 -12.98
N ARG A 130 10.48 -20.62 -13.20
CA ARG A 130 11.02 -21.01 -14.50
C ARG A 130 9.94 -21.02 -15.57
N GLN A 131 8.75 -21.49 -15.23
CA GLN A 131 7.61 -21.47 -16.15
C GLN A 131 7.25 -20.05 -16.57
N VAL A 132 7.11 -19.11 -15.63
CA VAL A 132 6.80 -17.71 -15.96
C VAL A 132 7.90 -17.10 -16.83
N ILE A 133 9.17 -17.31 -16.47
CA ILE A 133 10.32 -16.82 -17.26
C ILE A 133 10.31 -17.37 -18.69
N ARG A 134 10.08 -18.68 -18.84
CA ARG A 134 9.99 -19.32 -20.17
C ARG A 134 8.86 -18.75 -21.00
N GLU A 135 7.66 -18.66 -20.41
CA GLU A 135 6.46 -18.18 -21.09
C GLU A 135 6.60 -16.71 -21.55
N ASP A 136 7.25 -15.85 -20.75
CA ASP A 136 7.31 -14.40 -21.02
C ASP A 136 8.55 -13.96 -21.79
N LEU A 137 9.71 -14.59 -21.56
CA LEU A 137 10.97 -14.23 -22.22
C LEU A 137 11.34 -15.17 -23.37
N GLY A 138 10.58 -16.25 -23.58
CA GLY A 138 10.75 -17.17 -24.71
C GLY A 138 12.05 -17.98 -24.68
N LYS A 139 12.66 -18.15 -23.50
CA LYS A 139 13.88 -18.94 -23.30
C LYS A 139 13.61 -20.19 -22.49
N GLU A 140 14.11 -21.33 -22.94
CA GLU A 140 13.84 -22.61 -22.31
C GLU A 140 14.66 -22.81 -21.03
N GLN A 141 15.90 -22.32 -21.03
CA GLN A 141 16.82 -22.43 -19.92
C GLN A 141 17.22 -21.05 -19.37
N LEU A 142 17.31 -20.94 -18.04
CA LEU A 142 17.77 -19.71 -17.38
C LEU A 142 19.19 -19.33 -17.77
N SER A 143 20.04 -20.32 -18.11
CA SER A 143 21.41 -20.14 -18.58
C SER A 143 21.51 -19.34 -19.88
N GLU A 144 20.45 -19.31 -20.70
CA GLU A 144 20.39 -18.49 -21.91
C GLU A 144 20.28 -17.00 -21.59
N LEU A 145 19.71 -16.66 -20.43
CA LEU A 145 19.48 -15.29 -19.98
C LEU A 145 20.53 -14.82 -18.97
N PHE A 146 20.97 -15.72 -18.09
CA PHE A 146 21.77 -15.41 -16.92
C PHE A 146 22.96 -16.36 -16.80
N VAL A 147 24.12 -15.82 -16.43
CA VAL A 147 25.30 -16.60 -16.01
C VAL A 147 25.00 -17.35 -14.72
N SER A 148 24.28 -16.70 -13.80
CA SER A 148 23.81 -17.31 -12.56
C SER A 148 22.46 -16.74 -12.17
N PHE A 149 21.63 -17.58 -11.55
CA PHE A 149 20.32 -17.21 -11.05
C PHE A 149 20.14 -17.87 -9.68
N GLU A 150 19.98 -17.08 -8.63
CA GLU A 150 19.82 -17.59 -7.28
C GLU A 150 18.41 -18.18 -7.11
N GLU A 151 18.32 -19.50 -6.88
CA GLU A 151 17.01 -20.17 -6.70
C GLU A 151 16.28 -19.71 -5.44
N LYS A 152 17.04 -19.38 -4.39
CA LYS A 152 16.46 -18.79 -3.18
C LYS A 152 16.11 -17.32 -3.49
N PRO A 153 14.84 -16.90 -3.34
CA PRO A 153 14.48 -15.51 -3.54
C PRO A 153 15.15 -14.62 -2.49
N GLN A 154 15.58 -13.44 -2.91
CA GLN A 154 16.08 -12.37 -2.04
C GLN A 154 14.95 -11.74 -1.23
N GLY A 155 13.75 -11.67 -1.81
CA GLY A 155 12.56 -11.16 -1.15
C GLY A 155 11.30 -11.76 -1.75
N THR A 156 10.26 -11.88 -0.92
CA THR A 156 8.93 -12.27 -1.34
C THR A 156 7.97 -11.14 -1.01
N ALA A 157 7.07 -10.83 -1.94
CA ALA A 157 6.03 -9.83 -1.81
C ALA A 157 4.67 -10.51 -2.09
N SER A 158 3.56 -9.78 -1.89
CA SER A 158 2.22 -10.36 -2.04
C SER A 158 1.88 -10.82 -3.46
N LEU A 159 2.48 -10.21 -4.49
CA LEU A 159 2.19 -10.51 -5.90
C LEU A 159 3.36 -11.17 -6.64
N ALA A 160 4.57 -11.15 -6.08
CA ALA A 160 5.79 -11.57 -6.75
C ALA A 160 6.91 -11.95 -5.79
N GLN A 161 7.93 -12.59 -6.32
CA GLN A 161 9.20 -12.81 -5.64
C GLN A 161 10.36 -12.26 -6.46
N VAL A 162 11.41 -11.84 -5.76
CA VAL A 162 12.60 -11.23 -6.36
C VAL A 162 13.77 -12.18 -6.23
N HIS A 163 14.43 -12.47 -7.34
CA HIS A 163 15.64 -13.26 -7.40
C HIS A 163 16.83 -12.40 -7.79
N LYS A 164 18.00 -12.75 -7.29
CA LYS A 164 19.26 -12.16 -7.75
C LYS A 164 19.80 -13.00 -8.90
N ALA A 165 20.26 -12.33 -9.95
CA ALA A 165 20.87 -12.98 -11.10
C ALA A 165 22.05 -12.16 -11.62
N VAL A 166 22.89 -12.78 -12.44
CA VAL A 166 24.01 -12.14 -13.13
C VAL A 166 23.83 -12.32 -14.64
N LEU A 167 23.85 -11.23 -15.38
CA LEU A 167 23.76 -11.22 -16.85
C LEU A 167 25.09 -11.68 -17.49
N HIS A 168 25.03 -12.05 -18.77
CA HIS A 168 26.22 -12.46 -19.56
C HIS A 168 27.28 -11.38 -19.72
N ASP A 169 26.92 -10.11 -19.54
CA ASP A 169 27.88 -8.99 -19.51
C ASP A 169 28.44 -8.69 -18.11
N GLY A 170 28.13 -9.52 -17.11
CA GLY A 170 28.62 -9.41 -15.74
C GLY A 170 27.79 -8.48 -14.84
N ARG A 171 26.75 -7.81 -15.34
CA ARG A 171 25.88 -6.97 -14.50
C ARG A 171 25.02 -7.83 -13.57
N THR A 172 24.97 -7.46 -12.28
CA THR A 172 24.07 -8.07 -11.30
C THR A 172 22.69 -7.41 -11.35
N VAL A 173 21.64 -8.21 -11.41
CA VAL A 173 20.25 -7.76 -11.53
C VAL A 173 19.33 -8.39 -10.49
N ALA A 174 18.28 -7.66 -10.15
CA ALA A 174 17.11 -8.16 -9.44
C ALA A 174 16.03 -8.51 -10.47
N VAL A 175 15.58 -9.77 -10.47
CA VAL A 175 14.52 -10.28 -11.34
C VAL A 175 13.27 -10.51 -10.50
N LYS A 176 12.32 -9.57 -10.56
CA LYS A 176 11.02 -9.64 -9.90
C LYS A 176 10.07 -10.44 -10.81
N VAL A 177 9.61 -11.59 -10.34
CA VAL A 177 8.74 -12.50 -11.10
C VAL A 177 7.41 -12.63 -10.39
N GLN A 178 6.32 -12.34 -11.10
CA GLN A 178 4.96 -12.45 -10.60
C GLN A 178 4.59 -13.90 -10.28
N HIS A 179 3.88 -14.13 -9.18
CA HIS A 179 3.34 -15.45 -8.87
C HIS A 179 2.33 -15.87 -9.96
N PRO A 180 2.51 -17.01 -10.64
CA PRO A 180 1.69 -17.38 -11.80
C PRO A 180 0.18 -17.51 -11.49
N LYS A 181 -0.17 -17.78 -10.23
CA LYS A 181 -1.56 -17.93 -9.77
C LYS A 181 -2.28 -16.61 -9.59
N VAL A 182 -1.57 -15.54 -9.24
CA VAL A 182 -2.16 -14.25 -8.86
C VAL A 182 -2.85 -13.58 -10.05
N GLN A 183 -2.22 -13.55 -11.23
CA GLN A 183 -2.78 -12.89 -12.41
C GLN A 183 -4.13 -13.50 -12.84
N LYS A 184 -4.26 -14.83 -12.77
CA LYS A 184 -5.47 -15.56 -13.21
C LYS A 184 -6.65 -15.41 -12.25
N GLN A 185 -6.36 -15.23 -10.96
CA GLN A 185 -7.37 -15.19 -9.90
C GLN A 185 -7.76 -13.76 -9.51
N SER A 186 -6.87 -12.78 -9.70
CA SER A 186 -7.06 -11.44 -9.14
C SER A 186 -8.38 -10.78 -9.50
N SER A 187 -8.74 -10.76 -10.79
CA SER A 187 -10.00 -10.14 -11.22
C SER A 187 -11.24 -10.86 -10.64
N LYS A 188 -11.18 -12.19 -10.50
CA LYS A 188 -12.28 -12.98 -9.90
C LYS A 188 -12.39 -12.70 -8.40
N ASP A 189 -11.26 -12.66 -7.70
CA ASP A 189 -11.22 -12.39 -6.26
C ASP A 189 -11.78 -10.99 -5.95
N ILE A 190 -11.47 -9.98 -6.76
CA ILE A 190 -12.01 -8.62 -6.62
C ILE A 190 -13.54 -8.63 -6.77
N VAL A 191 -14.08 -9.35 -7.76
CA VAL A 191 -15.53 -9.49 -7.94
C VAL A 191 -16.18 -10.18 -6.73
N VAL A 192 -15.54 -11.23 -6.20
CA VAL A 192 -16.02 -11.92 -4.99
C VAL A 192 -16.04 -10.96 -3.79
N MET A 193 -14.97 -10.21 -3.56
CA MET A 193 -14.90 -9.21 -2.50
C MET A 193 -15.99 -8.13 -2.67
N GLU A 194 -16.21 -7.65 -3.89
CA GLU A 194 -17.25 -6.66 -4.21
C GLU A 194 -18.65 -7.17 -3.86
N VAL A 195 -18.99 -8.40 -4.25
CA VAL A 195 -20.28 -9.02 -3.94
C VAL A 195 -20.46 -9.20 -2.44
N LEU A 196 -19.44 -9.71 -1.75
CA LEU A 196 -19.50 -9.95 -0.30
C LEU A 196 -19.61 -8.65 0.48
N LEU A 197 -18.86 -7.60 0.12
CA LEU A 197 -18.98 -6.30 0.77
C LEU A 197 -20.34 -5.64 0.52
N ARG A 198 -20.95 -5.85 -0.65
CA ARG A 198 -22.33 -5.36 -0.90
C ARG A 198 -23.34 -6.06 0.00
N ALA A 199 -23.19 -7.37 0.21
CA ALA A 199 -24.04 -8.12 1.13
C ALA A 199 -23.84 -7.67 2.58
N VAL A 200 -22.60 -7.43 3.01
CA VAL A 200 -22.29 -6.88 4.33
C VAL A 200 -22.89 -5.48 4.49
N HIS A 201 -22.75 -4.60 3.50
CA HIS A 201 -23.33 -3.26 3.54
C HIS A 201 -24.87 -3.29 3.60
N TRP A 202 -25.51 -4.25 2.92
CA TRP A 202 -26.96 -4.46 3.04
C TRP A 202 -27.38 -4.92 4.45
N LEU A 203 -26.58 -5.76 5.12
CA LEU A 203 -26.82 -6.20 6.50
C LEU A 203 -26.47 -5.12 7.54
N PHE A 204 -25.44 -4.33 7.26
CA PHE A 204 -24.91 -3.27 8.12
C PHE A 204 -24.79 -1.99 7.30
N PRO A 205 -25.87 -1.19 7.18
CA PRO A 205 -25.86 0.04 6.38
C PRO A 205 -24.77 1.04 6.81
N ASP A 206 -24.40 1.04 8.09
CA ASP A 206 -23.32 1.88 8.64
C ASP A 206 -21.91 1.39 8.25
N PHE A 207 -21.78 0.20 7.66
CA PHE A 207 -20.51 -0.35 7.20
C PHE A 207 -20.09 0.28 5.88
N ALA A 208 -19.11 1.19 5.93
CA ALA A 208 -18.70 2.03 4.80
C ALA A 208 -17.28 1.70 4.29
N PHE A 209 -17.02 0.45 3.88
CA PHE A 209 -15.72 0.04 3.31
C PHE A 209 -15.77 -0.32 1.82
N MET A 210 -16.86 0.02 1.12
CA MET A 210 -16.97 -0.24 -0.32
C MET A 210 -15.83 0.40 -1.11
N TRP A 211 -15.40 1.59 -0.69
CA TRP A 211 -14.30 2.33 -1.30
C TRP A 211 -13.00 1.54 -1.36
N LEU A 212 -12.74 0.63 -0.41
CA LEU A 212 -11.52 -0.18 -0.38
C LEU A 212 -11.49 -1.18 -1.53
N VAL A 213 -12.63 -1.80 -1.84
CA VAL A 213 -12.73 -2.72 -2.97
C VAL A 213 -12.69 -1.96 -4.28
N GLU A 214 -13.30 -0.78 -4.36
CA GLU A 214 -13.17 0.08 -5.55
C GLU A 214 -11.71 0.50 -5.80
N GLU A 215 -10.96 0.78 -4.74
CA GLU A 215 -9.55 1.12 -4.80
C GLU A 215 -8.71 -0.08 -5.24
N ALA A 216 -8.94 -1.26 -4.64
CA ALA A 216 -8.29 -2.50 -5.07
C ALA A 216 -8.61 -2.81 -6.54
N LYS A 217 -9.87 -2.63 -6.98
CA LYS A 217 -10.30 -2.83 -8.37
C LYS A 217 -9.55 -1.95 -9.36
N LYS A 218 -9.22 -0.73 -8.95
CA LYS A 218 -8.46 0.23 -9.78
C LYS A 218 -6.95 -0.05 -9.75
N ASN A 219 -6.39 -0.37 -8.59
CA ASN A 219 -4.94 -0.47 -8.39
C ASN A 219 -4.38 -1.86 -8.70
N MET A 220 -5.12 -2.93 -8.43
CA MET A 220 -4.63 -4.30 -8.66
C MET A 220 -4.19 -4.54 -10.11
N PRO A 221 -4.92 -4.09 -11.16
CA PRO A 221 -4.44 -4.24 -12.54
C PRO A 221 -3.12 -3.50 -12.80
N LEU A 222 -2.92 -2.34 -12.18
CA LEU A 222 -1.70 -1.53 -12.31
C LEU A 222 -0.51 -2.19 -11.61
N GLU A 223 -0.75 -2.79 -10.45
CA GLU A 223 0.27 -3.53 -9.70
C GLU A 223 0.63 -4.88 -10.34
N LEU A 224 -0.26 -5.45 -11.16
CA LEU A 224 0.01 -6.67 -11.91
C LEU A 224 0.66 -6.42 -13.28
N ASP A 225 0.84 -5.16 -13.68
CA ASP A 225 1.53 -4.75 -14.90
C ASP A 225 2.92 -4.19 -14.54
N PHE A 226 3.92 -5.05 -14.55
CA PHE A 226 5.29 -4.67 -14.20
C PHE A 226 5.97 -3.71 -15.19
N LEU A 227 5.43 -3.55 -16.40
CA LEU A 227 5.89 -2.49 -17.30
C LEU A 227 5.48 -1.12 -16.77
N ASN A 228 4.26 -0.99 -16.23
CA ASN A 228 3.80 0.23 -15.57
C ASN A 228 4.68 0.57 -14.36
N GLU A 229 5.06 -0.42 -13.55
CA GLU A 229 6.01 -0.24 -12.44
C GLU A 229 7.37 0.29 -12.94
N GLY A 230 7.94 -0.31 -14.00
CA GLY A 230 9.20 0.15 -14.59
C GLY A 230 9.12 1.59 -15.12
N HIS A 231 8.01 1.97 -15.77
CA HIS A 231 7.82 3.33 -16.27
C HIS A 231 7.65 4.35 -15.13
N ASN A 232 7.00 3.97 -14.04
CA ASN A 232 6.92 4.80 -12.84
C ASN A 232 8.30 5.02 -12.23
N ALA A 233 9.15 3.97 -12.18
CA ALA A 233 10.51 4.06 -11.69
C ALA A 233 11.34 5.09 -12.49
N GLU A 234 11.36 4.97 -13.83
CA GLU A 234 12.07 5.92 -14.70
C GLU A 234 11.54 7.35 -14.58
N LYS A 235 10.20 7.50 -14.51
CA LYS A 235 9.58 8.81 -14.32
C LYS A 235 10.02 9.47 -13.02
N VAL A 236 10.06 8.73 -11.91
CA VAL A 236 10.53 9.26 -10.63
C VAL A 236 12.03 9.54 -10.64
N ALA A 237 12.83 8.67 -11.24
CA ALA A 237 14.27 8.88 -11.40
C ALA A 237 14.56 10.21 -12.12
N ASN A 238 13.85 10.48 -13.22
CA ASN A 238 13.98 11.71 -13.98
C ASN A 238 13.45 12.94 -13.22
N MET A 239 12.25 12.82 -12.63
CA MET A 239 11.60 13.89 -11.87
C MET A 239 12.45 14.37 -10.69
N LEU A 240 13.14 13.44 -10.02
CA LEU A 240 13.91 13.69 -8.81
C LEU A 240 15.43 13.62 -9.02
N ALA A 241 15.90 13.68 -10.27
CA ALA A 241 17.33 13.58 -10.61
C ALA A 241 18.22 14.62 -9.91
N HIS A 242 17.64 15.75 -9.50
CA HIS A 242 18.31 16.81 -8.74
C HIS A 242 18.58 16.44 -7.27
N TYR A 243 18.08 15.29 -6.78
CA TYR A 243 18.37 14.75 -5.46
C TYR A 243 19.46 13.68 -5.54
N PRO A 244 20.75 14.04 -5.32
CA PRO A 244 21.87 13.11 -5.47
C PRO A 244 21.91 12.02 -4.39
N PHE A 245 21.03 12.09 -3.39
CA PHE A 245 20.89 11.07 -2.36
C PHE A 245 19.88 9.98 -2.73
N LEU A 246 19.12 10.16 -3.81
CA LEU A 246 18.11 9.20 -4.26
C LEU A 246 18.70 8.33 -5.37
N LYS A 247 18.59 7.02 -5.21
CA LYS A 247 18.84 6.03 -6.25
C LYS A 247 17.54 5.32 -6.58
N VAL A 248 17.19 5.32 -7.86
CA VAL A 248 16.18 4.42 -8.42
C VAL A 248 16.94 3.40 -9.29
N PRO A 249 16.76 2.08 -9.08
CA PRO A 249 17.37 1.06 -9.92
C PRO A 249 17.05 1.25 -11.40
N THR A 250 18.06 1.05 -12.25
CA THR A 250 17.88 1.09 -13.70
C THR A 250 17.06 -0.10 -14.17
N ILE A 251 16.07 0.10 -15.05
CA ILE A 251 15.25 -0.97 -15.60
C ILE A 251 15.94 -1.57 -16.83
N TYR A 252 15.90 -2.90 -16.96
CA TYR A 252 16.37 -3.63 -18.14
C TYR A 252 15.17 -4.10 -18.96
N TRP A 253 14.74 -3.26 -19.89
CA TRP A 253 13.52 -3.46 -20.67
C TRP A 253 13.53 -4.73 -21.53
N ASP A 254 14.68 -5.10 -22.10
CA ASP A 254 14.82 -6.32 -22.91
C ASP A 254 14.57 -7.62 -22.12
N LEU A 255 14.59 -7.53 -20.79
CA LEU A 255 14.35 -8.63 -19.85
C LEU A 255 13.12 -8.36 -18.97
N SER A 256 12.23 -7.47 -19.41
CA SER A 256 11.04 -7.08 -18.67
C SER A 256 9.78 -7.24 -19.50
N THR A 257 8.72 -7.72 -18.87
CA THR A 257 7.39 -7.95 -19.42
C THR A 257 6.34 -7.50 -18.42
N LYS A 258 5.06 -7.76 -18.68
CA LYS A 258 4.00 -7.51 -17.71
C LYS A 258 4.14 -8.34 -16.43
N ARG A 259 4.76 -9.53 -16.49
CA ARG A 259 4.91 -10.45 -15.34
C ARG A 259 6.33 -10.51 -14.78
N ILE A 260 7.30 -9.90 -15.46
CA ILE A 260 8.72 -9.92 -15.07
C ILE A 260 9.26 -8.49 -15.11
N LEU A 261 9.85 -8.03 -14.01
CA LEU A 261 10.62 -6.78 -13.98
C LEU A 261 12.07 -7.09 -13.65
N THR A 262 12.96 -6.80 -14.59
CA THR A 262 14.40 -6.92 -14.36
C THR A 262 14.99 -5.54 -14.15
N MET A 263 15.66 -5.34 -13.01
CA MET A 263 16.25 -4.05 -12.65
C MET A 263 17.64 -4.20 -12.03
N GLU A 264 18.40 -3.10 -11.96
CA GLU A 264 19.70 -3.04 -11.30
C GLU A 264 19.61 -3.58 -9.88
N PHE A 265 20.48 -4.53 -9.53
CA PHE A 265 20.52 -5.04 -8.18
C PHE A 265 21.07 -3.97 -7.23
N ALA A 266 20.33 -3.66 -6.16
CA ALA A 266 20.74 -2.72 -5.15
C ALA A 266 20.93 -3.40 -3.80
N GLU A 267 22.09 -3.16 -3.19
CA GLU A 267 22.41 -3.58 -1.82
C GLU A 267 22.11 -2.45 -0.84
N GLY A 268 21.77 -2.81 0.40
CA GLY A 268 21.53 -1.88 1.50
C GLY A 268 20.77 -2.54 2.65
N GLY A 269 20.65 -1.84 3.77
CA GLY A 269 19.77 -2.23 4.87
C GLY A 269 18.38 -1.64 4.68
N GLN A 270 17.35 -2.29 5.18
CA GLN A 270 16.00 -1.73 5.18
C GLN A 270 15.97 -0.42 5.98
N VAL A 271 15.12 0.52 5.58
CA VAL A 271 15.06 1.86 6.19
C VAL A 271 14.72 1.85 7.68
N ASN A 272 14.08 0.80 8.18
CA ASN A 272 13.73 0.59 9.58
C ASN A 272 14.78 -0.20 10.38
N ASP A 273 15.87 -0.66 9.75
CA ASP A 273 16.94 -1.41 10.42
C ASP A 273 17.99 -0.46 11.04
N ARG A 274 17.75 -0.09 12.29
CA ARG A 274 18.65 0.80 13.05
C ARG A 274 20.02 0.20 13.30
N GLU A 275 20.11 -1.12 13.51
CA GLU A 275 21.38 -1.79 13.76
C GLU A 275 22.26 -1.76 12.52
N TYR A 276 21.67 -1.94 11.33
CA TYR A 276 22.37 -1.70 10.07
C TYR A 276 22.88 -0.26 9.97
N MET A 277 22.05 0.75 10.27
CA MET A 277 22.48 2.15 10.21
C MET A 277 23.66 2.43 11.15
N LYS A 278 23.60 1.93 12.38
CA LYS A 278 24.66 2.06 13.38
C LYS A 278 25.96 1.40 12.90
N LYS A 279 25.88 0.17 12.40
CA LYS A 279 27.03 -0.60 11.88
C LYS A 279 27.70 0.09 10.70
N HIS A 280 26.95 0.81 9.86
CA HIS A 280 27.45 1.45 8.64
C HIS A 280 27.66 2.97 8.78
N GLY A 281 27.55 3.54 9.99
CA GLY A 281 27.75 4.97 10.24
C GLY A 281 26.77 5.87 9.48
N ILE A 282 25.52 5.42 9.33
CA ILE A 282 24.45 6.16 8.65
C ILE A 282 23.64 6.93 9.71
N ASN A 283 23.47 8.23 9.51
CA ASN A 283 22.68 9.06 10.43
C ASN A 283 21.18 8.92 10.13
N VAL A 284 20.42 8.44 11.10
CA VAL A 284 18.97 8.23 10.98
C VAL A 284 18.17 9.51 10.76
N ASN A 285 18.65 10.65 11.30
CA ASN A 285 18.03 11.95 11.06
C ASN A 285 18.20 12.39 9.61
N GLU A 286 19.37 12.12 9.01
CA GLU A 286 19.64 12.41 7.60
C GLU A 286 18.71 11.60 6.68
N ILE A 287 18.41 10.35 7.02
CA ILE A 287 17.45 9.51 6.28
C ILE A 287 16.06 10.15 6.34
N SER A 288 15.60 10.50 7.54
CA SER A 288 14.24 11.03 7.75
C SER A 288 14.05 12.37 7.03
N GLU A 289 15.04 13.26 7.11
CA GLU A 289 15.04 14.53 6.38
C GLU A 289 14.94 14.31 4.87
N LYS A 290 15.75 13.41 4.31
CA LYS A 290 15.78 13.10 2.87
C LYS A 290 14.48 12.46 2.38
N LEU A 291 13.90 11.54 3.15
CA LEU A 291 12.58 10.97 2.86
C LEU A 291 11.52 12.07 2.86
N GLY A 292 11.46 12.89 3.91
CA GLY A 292 10.52 14.00 4.01
C GLY A 292 10.64 14.96 2.82
N LYS A 293 11.87 15.29 2.41
CA LYS A 293 12.15 16.15 1.24
C LYS A 293 11.64 15.53 -0.07
N MET A 294 11.97 14.27 -0.31
CA MET A 294 11.58 13.54 -1.51
C MET A 294 10.05 13.38 -1.63
N TYR A 295 9.38 12.97 -0.55
CA TYR A 295 7.92 12.82 -0.55
C TYR A 295 7.20 14.17 -0.60
N SER A 296 7.72 15.22 0.05
CA SER A 296 7.18 16.57 -0.09
C SER A 296 7.25 17.07 -1.53
N GLU A 297 8.35 16.79 -2.25
CA GLU A 297 8.48 17.12 -3.67
C GLU A 297 7.40 16.42 -4.52
N MET A 298 7.25 15.11 -4.32
CA MET A 298 6.25 14.28 -5.02
C MET A 298 4.82 14.78 -4.78
N ILE A 299 4.47 15.07 -3.53
CA ILE A 299 3.12 15.48 -3.11
C ILE A 299 2.82 16.92 -3.55
N PHE A 300 3.63 17.88 -3.09
CA PHE A 300 3.28 19.29 -3.22
C PHE A 300 3.68 19.86 -4.58
N VAL A 301 4.81 19.45 -5.15
CA VAL A 301 5.39 20.13 -6.31
C VAL A 301 5.04 19.46 -7.63
N HIS A 302 5.03 18.13 -7.68
CA HIS A 302 4.68 17.38 -8.89
C HIS A 302 3.24 16.85 -8.88
N GLY A 303 2.70 16.49 -7.72
CA GLY A 303 1.43 15.79 -7.64
C GLY A 303 1.48 14.37 -8.20
N PHE A 304 2.67 13.78 -8.32
CA PHE A 304 2.86 12.38 -8.72
C PHE A 304 3.45 11.64 -7.53
N VAL A 305 2.59 10.94 -6.79
CA VAL A 305 2.87 10.49 -5.43
C VAL A 305 3.01 8.99 -5.38
N HIS A 306 4.11 8.52 -4.79
CA HIS A 306 4.25 7.12 -4.41
C HIS A 306 3.40 6.84 -3.17
N CYS A 307 2.43 5.93 -3.26
CA CYS A 307 1.45 5.68 -2.19
C CYS A 307 1.73 4.41 -1.36
N ASP A 308 2.95 3.86 -1.46
CA ASP A 308 3.35 2.67 -0.72
C ASP A 308 4.82 2.69 -0.26
N PRO A 309 5.26 3.69 0.54
CA PRO A 309 6.59 3.75 1.16
C PRO A 309 6.82 2.68 2.24
N HIS A 310 6.40 1.43 2.01
CA HIS A 310 6.60 0.36 2.96
C HIS A 310 8.10 0.20 3.27
N PRO A 311 8.53 0.00 4.53
CA PRO A 311 9.95 -0.06 4.88
C PRO A 311 10.76 -1.11 4.09
N GLY A 312 10.11 -2.21 3.67
CA GLY A 312 10.72 -3.23 2.82
C GLY A 312 11.08 -2.77 1.40
N ASN A 313 10.47 -1.68 0.91
CA ASN A 313 10.68 -1.13 -0.43
C ASN A 313 11.71 0.01 -0.45
N VAL A 314 12.28 0.35 0.71
CA VAL A 314 13.24 1.44 0.87
C VAL A 314 14.51 0.89 1.52
N LEU A 315 15.59 0.88 0.74
CA LEU A 315 16.92 0.55 1.28
C LEU A 315 17.70 1.82 1.56
N VAL A 316 18.65 1.71 2.48
CA VAL A 316 19.62 2.76 2.75
C VAL A 316 21.01 2.14 2.73
N ARG A 317 21.96 2.86 2.13
CA ARG A 317 23.36 2.50 2.11
C ARG A 317 24.27 3.72 2.12
N LYS A 318 25.57 3.48 2.29
CA LYS A 318 26.60 4.44 1.90
C LYS A 318 26.91 4.22 0.42
N CYS A 319 26.76 5.26 -0.40
CA CYS A 319 27.08 5.21 -1.81
C CYS A 319 28.54 4.73 -1.99
N PRO A 320 28.81 3.67 -2.79
CA PRO A 320 30.14 3.10 -2.90
C PRO A 320 31.20 4.11 -3.36
N ARG A 321 30.81 5.05 -4.23
CA ARG A 321 31.70 6.03 -4.89
C ARG A 321 32.09 7.20 -3.99
N ASN A 322 31.15 7.79 -3.26
CA ASN A 322 31.37 9.05 -2.51
C ASN A 322 31.13 8.93 -1.00
N LYS A 323 30.77 7.74 -0.50
CA LYS A 323 30.47 7.44 0.91
C LYS A 323 29.38 8.33 1.53
N LYS A 324 28.57 9.01 0.73
CA LYS A 324 27.38 9.74 1.23
C LYS A 324 26.22 8.78 1.44
N THR A 325 25.33 9.12 2.36
CA THR A 325 24.11 8.34 2.61
C THR A 325 23.19 8.43 1.39
N GLU A 326 22.79 7.28 0.86
CA GLU A 326 21.94 7.11 -0.31
C GLU A 326 20.69 6.30 0.10
N ILE A 327 19.53 6.74 -0.37
CA ILE A 327 18.25 6.05 -0.25
C ILE A 327 17.95 5.40 -1.59
N VAL A 328 17.68 4.10 -1.59
CA VAL A 328 17.27 3.35 -2.77
C VAL A 328 15.78 3.06 -2.67
N LEU A 329 15.00 3.54 -3.65
CA LEU A 329 13.59 3.16 -3.80
C LEU A 329 13.49 1.98 -4.75
N LEU A 330 12.86 0.89 -4.31
CA LEU A 330 12.80 -0.37 -5.06
C LEU A 330 11.47 -0.60 -5.77
N ASP A 331 10.36 -0.34 -5.08
CA ASP A 331 9.01 -0.65 -5.58
C ASP A 331 8.38 0.61 -6.16
N HIS A 332 7.84 0.49 -7.37
CA HIS A 332 7.15 1.58 -8.05
C HIS A 332 5.75 1.21 -8.55
N GLY A 333 5.13 0.19 -7.96
CA GLY A 333 3.85 -0.38 -8.39
C GLY A 333 2.64 0.51 -8.10
N LEU A 334 2.70 1.34 -7.05
CA LEU A 334 1.56 2.16 -6.62
C LEU A 334 1.88 3.66 -6.62
N TYR A 335 1.41 4.33 -7.68
CA TYR A 335 1.45 5.78 -7.83
C TYR A 335 0.06 6.37 -8.07
N GLN A 336 -0.15 7.57 -7.52
CA GLN A 336 -1.35 8.36 -7.76
C GLN A 336 -0.98 9.73 -8.31
N ILE A 337 -1.76 10.19 -9.29
CA ILE A 337 -1.71 11.56 -9.78
C ILE A 337 -2.76 12.38 -9.01
N LEU A 338 -2.30 13.45 -8.36
CA LEU A 338 -3.14 14.40 -7.66
C LEU A 338 -3.74 15.41 -8.65
N GLN A 339 -5.05 15.63 -8.55
CA GLN A 339 -5.71 16.68 -9.31
C GLN A 339 -5.15 18.05 -8.92
N PRO A 340 -4.90 18.96 -9.88
CA PRO A 340 -4.26 20.25 -9.60
C PRO A 340 -4.94 21.06 -8.49
N ASP A 341 -6.27 21.18 -8.55
CA ASP A 341 -7.05 21.94 -7.55
C ASP A 341 -6.97 21.32 -6.16
N PHE A 342 -7.14 19.99 -6.09
CA PHE A 342 -7.00 19.24 -4.84
C PHE A 342 -5.61 19.44 -4.23
N ARG A 343 -4.55 19.33 -5.04
CA ARG A 343 -3.17 19.52 -4.59
C ARG A 343 -2.93 20.94 -4.09
N LEU A 344 -3.46 21.96 -4.76
CA LEU A 344 -3.31 23.35 -4.34
C LEU A 344 -4.04 23.63 -3.03
N ASP A 345 -5.26 23.11 -2.87
CA ASP A 345 -6.01 23.21 -1.61
C ASP A 345 -5.27 22.50 -0.47
N TYR A 346 -4.65 21.35 -0.76
CA TYR A 346 -3.79 20.64 0.19
C TYR A 346 -2.55 21.45 0.57
N CYS A 347 -1.85 22.08 -0.40
CA CYS A 347 -0.72 22.97 -0.11
C CYS A 347 -1.12 24.13 0.80
N ARG A 348 -2.27 24.76 0.51
CA ARG A 348 -2.78 25.92 1.25
C ARG A 348 -3.26 25.54 2.64
N LEU A 349 -3.84 24.35 2.81
CA LEU A 349 -4.16 23.80 4.12
C LEU A 349 -2.89 23.64 4.96
N TRP A 350 -1.84 23.02 4.43
CA TRP A 350 -0.58 22.86 5.16
C TRP A 350 0.06 24.20 5.53
N GLN A 351 0.06 25.19 4.63
CA GLN A 351 0.50 26.55 4.97
C GLN A 351 -0.31 27.16 6.11
N ALA A 352 -1.62 26.98 6.13
CA ALA A 352 -2.48 27.46 7.19
C ALA A 352 -2.19 26.76 8.53
N LEU A 353 -1.99 25.44 8.52
CA LEU A 353 -1.64 24.64 9.70
C LEU A 353 -0.28 25.05 10.28
N ILE A 354 0.70 25.33 9.43
CA ILE A 354 2.02 25.81 9.85
C ILE A 354 1.89 27.18 10.54
N ASN A 355 1.09 28.08 9.97
CA ASN A 355 0.96 29.45 10.46
C ASN A 355 -0.09 29.62 11.58
N GLY A 356 -0.88 28.59 11.92
CA GLY A 356 -1.99 28.70 12.87
C GLY A 356 -3.18 29.54 12.35
N ASP A 357 -3.36 29.64 11.02
CA ASP A 357 -4.46 30.41 10.41
C ASP A 357 -5.75 29.57 10.37
N MET A 358 -6.48 29.56 11.48
CA MET A 358 -7.65 28.69 11.65
C MET A 358 -8.78 28.95 10.65
N SER A 359 -8.94 30.19 10.18
CA SER A 359 -9.91 30.53 9.14
C SER A 359 -9.57 29.83 7.82
N LYS A 360 -8.29 29.80 7.45
CA LYS A 360 -7.84 29.05 6.26
C LYS A 360 -7.84 27.54 6.51
N VAL A 361 -7.52 27.07 7.71
CA VAL A 361 -7.61 25.64 8.06
C VAL A 361 -9.04 25.13 7.85
N GLU A 362 -10.04 25.82 8.37
CA GLU A 362 -11.46 25.48 8.17
C GLU A 362 -11.83 25.50 6.68
N ARG A 363 -11.51 26.59 5.97
CA ARG A 363 -11.82 26.75 4.55
C ARG A 363 -11.28 25.63 3.68
N TYR A 364 -9.98 25.33 3.78
CA TYR A 364 -9.35 24.32 2.92
C TYR A 364 -9.68 22.90 3.34
N SER A 365 -9.89 22.65 4.64
CA SER A 365 -10.40 21.36 5.11
C SER A 365 -11.79 21.05 4.54
N ARG A 366 -12.70 22.04 4.52
CA ARG A 366 -14.01 21.90 3.88
C ARG A 366 -13.91 21.61 2.38
N ARG A 367 -13.04 22.32 1.66
CA ARG A 367 -12.78 22.07 0.22
C ARG A 367 -12.20 20.68 -0.04
N LEU A 368 -11.49 20.11 0.93
CA LEU A 368 -10.96 18.74 0.89
C LEU A 368 -11.93 17.70 1.44
N GLY A 369 -13.21 18.05 1.64
CA GLY A 369 -14.28 17.12 2.01
C GLY A 369 -14.44 16.86 3.50
N ALA A 370 -13.67 17.52 4.38
CA ALA A 370 -13.78 17.31 5.82
C ALA A 370 -15.07 17.90 6.43
N GLY A 371 -15.72 18.85 5.74
CA GLY A 371 -16.92 19.53 6.26
C GLY A 371 -16.67 20.16 7.64
N ASP A 372 -17.61 19.95 8.56
CA ASP A 372 -17.51 20.45 9.94
C ASP A 372 -16.58 19.61 10.83
N LEU A 373 -16.09 18.48 10.34
CA LEU A 373 -15.06 17.66 11.00
C LEU A 373 -13.65 18.19 10.74
N TYR A 374 -13.51 19.44 10.27
CA TYR A 374 -12.21 20.05 10.02
C TYR A 374 -11.23 20.02 11.22
N PRO A 375 -11.67 20.13 12.50
CA PRO A 375 -10.73 20.08 13.62
C PRO A 375 -10.08 18.70 13.74
N LEU A 376 -10.92 17.66 13.67
CA LEU A 376 -10.47 16.27 13.69
C LEU A 376 -9.59 15.96 12.48
N PHE A 377 -10.00 16.43 11.29
CA PHE A 377 -9.22 16.27 10.07
C PHE A 377 -7.84 16.89 10.17
N ALA A 378 -7.73 18.10 10.72
CA ALA A 378 -6.44 18.75 10.96
C ALA A 378 -5.55 17.91 11.89
N CYS A 379 -6.09 17.43 13.00
CA CYS A 379 -5.34 16.58 13.95
C CYS A 379 -4.86 15.27 13.32
N VAL A 380 -5.72 14.57 12.56
CA VAL A 380 -5.36 13.33 11.84
C VAL A 380 -4.30 13.62 10.78
N LEU A 381 -4.49 14.70 10.01
CA LEU A 381 -3.58 15.10 8.96
C LEU A 381 -2.20 15.47 9.49
N THR A 382 -2.09 16.12 10.65
CA THR A 382 -0.81 16.56 11.21
C THR A 382 -0.21 15.55 12.19
N ALA A 383 -1.01 14.62 12.72
CA ALA A 383 -0.68 13.81 13.90
C ALA A 383 -0.17 14.70 15.06
N ARG A 384 -0.91 15.78 15.31
CA ARG A 384 -0.66 16.76 16.39
C ARG A 384 -1.95 16.95 17.19
N SER A 385 -1.82 17.40 18.43
CA SER A 385 -2.98 17.76 19.26
C SER A 385 -3.70 18.99 18.70
N TRP A 386 -4.96 19.16 19.07
CA TRP A 386 -5.70 20.36 18.69
C TRP A 386 -5.05 21.65 19.21
N THR A 387 -4.42 21.59 20.39
CA THR A 387 -3.66 22.70 20.97
C THR A 387 -2.49 23.11 20.09
N ALA A 388 -1.74 22.15 19.56
CA ALA A 388 -0.63 22.40 18.64
C ALA A 388 -1.12 22.90 17.27
N VAL A 389 -2.23 22.36 16.75
CA VAL A 389 -2.84 22.84 15.50
C VAL A 389 -3.27 24.31 15.62
N ASN A 390 -3.95 24.67 16.71
CA ASN A 390 -4.47 26.01 16.93
C ASN A 390 -3.37 27.06 17.14
N ALA A 391 -2.25 26.67 17.78
CA ALA A 391 -1.09 27.55 17.97
C ALA A 391 -0.18 27.65 16.73
N GLY A 392 -0.43 26.83 15.71
CA GLY A 392 0.47 26.60 14.58
C GLY A 392 1.47 25.49 14.89
N ILE A 393 1.49 24.46 14.03
CA ILE A 393 2.23 23.21 14.30
C ILE A 393 3.75 23.38 14.36
N SER A 394 4.29 24.47 13.79
CA SER A 394 5.71 24.82 13.89
C SER A 394 6.09 25.52 15.19
N SER A 395 5.12 26.12 15.87
CA SER A 395 5.33 26.90 17.09
C SER A 395 5.42 26.03 18.34
N VAL A 396 4.87 24.81 18.28
CA VAL A 396 4.81 23.87 19.40
C VAL A 396 5.72 22.67 19.13
N PRO A 397 6.70 22.35 20.00
CA PRO A 397 7.55 21.19 19.83
C PRO A 397 6.75 19.88 19.95
N VAL A 398 7.15 18.86 19.20
CA VAL A 398 6.56 17.52 19.31
C VAL A 398 7.04 16.87 20.61
N THR A 399 6.12 16.37 21.44
CA THR A 399 6.45 15.73 22.72
C THR A 399 5.91 14.30 22.79
N HIS A 400 6.55 13.44 23.58
CA HIS A 400 6.06 12.07 23.77
C HIS A 400 4.70 12.03 24.49
N SER A 401 4.42 13.00 25.36
CA SER A 401 3.10 13.13 26.02
C SER A 401 1.99 13.45 25.03
N GLU A 402 2.25 14.28 24.02
CA GLU A 402 1.30 14.58 22.93
C GLU A 402 0.92 13.30 22.17
N ASP A 403 1.88 12.43 21.90
CA ASP A 403 1.63 11.14 21.22
C ASP A 403 0.74 10.20 22.01
N VAL A 404 0.89 10.18 23.34
CA VAL A 404 0.03 9.39 24.23
C VAL A 404 -1.38 9.98 24.23
N GLU A 405 -1.53 11.30 24.34
CA GLU A 405 -2.82 11.98 24.31
C GLU A 405 -3.58 11.69 23.01
N ILE A 406 -2.93 11.84 21.85
CA ILE A 406 -3.55 11.58 20.55
C ILE A 406 -4.04 10.13 20.46
N ARG A 407 -3.22 9.15 20.85
CA ARG A 407 -3.62 7.73 20.79
C ARG A 407 -4.79 7.42 21.72
N THR A 408 -4.74 7.91 22.96
CA THR A 408 -5.81 7.68 23.94
C THR A 408 -7.13 8.30 23.47
N ASN A 409 -7.06 9.52 22.93
CA ASN A 409 -8.25 10.24 22.46
C ASN A 409 -8.76 9.71 21.10
N ALA A 410 -7.91 9.15 20.26
CA ALA A 410 -8.32 8.61 18.95
C ALA A 410 -9.42 7.55 19.07
N ALA A 411 -9.37 6.70 20.10
CA ALA A 411 -10.39 5.69 20.37
C ALA A 411 -11.79 6.30 20.60
N LEU A 412 -11.84 7.49 21.23
CA LEU A 412 -13.09 8.23 21.48
C LEU A 412 -13.69 8.83 20.21
N TYR A 413 -12.85 9.13 19.22
CA TYR A 413 -13.25 9.75 17.95
C TYR A 413 -13.42 8.75 16.80
N LEU A 414 -13.34 7.44 17.03
CA LEU A 414 -13.45 6.43 15.98
C LEU A 414 -14.68 6.61 15.06
N PRO A 415 -15.90 6.90 15.58
CA PRO A 415 -17.06 7.15 14.71
C PRO A 415 -16.87 8.37 13.80
N GLN A 416 -16.35 9.47 14.34
CA GLN A 416 -16.11 10.71 13.59
C GLN A 416 -14.96 10.56 12.61
N ILE A 417 -13.93 9.79 12.95
CA ILE A 417 -12.84 9.43 12.03
C ILE A 417 -13.42 8.63 10.87
N SER A 418 -14.26 7.63 11.14
CA SER A 418 -14.92 6.86 10.08
C SER A 418 -15.77 7.74 9.16
N ASP A 419 -16.61 8.62 9.71
CA ASP A 419 -17.41 9.58 8.93
C ASP A 419 -16.54 10.54 8.10
N LEU A 420 -15.48 11.10 8.69
CA LEU A 420 -14.52 11.94 7.98
C LEU A 420 -13.91 11.21 6.77
N LEU A 421 -13.47 9.97 6.96
CA LEU A 421 -12.84 9.18 5.89
C LEU A 421 -13.81 8.83 4.76
N ASN A 422 -15.10 8.70 5.09
CA ASN A 422 -16.14 8.48 4.09
C ASN A 422 -16.41 9.73 3.24
N ARG A 423 -16.17 10.93 3.79
CA ARG A 423 -16.43 12.21 3.10
C ARG A 423 -15.25 12.71 2.28
N VAL A 424 -14.02 12.48 2.73
CA VAL A 424 -12.83 13.00 2.03
C VAL A 424 -12.63 12.30 0.67
N PRO A 425 -12.11 12.99 -0.35
CA PRO A 425 -11.80 12.37 -1.64
C PRO A 425 -10.80 11.22 -1.50
N ARG A 426 -10.89 10.22 -2.37
CA ARG A 426 -9.98 9.05 -2.37
C ARG A 426 -8.49 9.44 -2.39
N GLN A 427 -8.15 10.50 -3.11
CA GLN A 427 -6.78 11.03 -3.16
C GLN A 427 -6.25 11.44 -1.78
N MET A 428 -7.14 11.89 -0.87
CA MET A 428 -6.79 12.19 0.51
C MET A 428 -6.48 10.92 1.30
N LEU A 429 -7.28 9.86 1.16
CA LEU A 429 -7.06 8.59 1.86
C LEU A 429 -5.67 8.01 1.56
N LEU A 430 -5.25 8.08 0.30
CA LEU A 430 -3.91 7.64 -0.11
C LEU A 430 -2.79 8.52 0.44
N LEU A 431 -3.01 9.84 0.52
CA LEU A 431 -2.05 10.75 1.16
C LEU A 431 -1.95 10.51 2.67
N LEU A 432 -3.07 10.26 3.36
CA LEU A 432 -3.07 9.87 4.76
C LEU A 432 -2.28 8.57 4.97
N LYS A 433 -2.55 7.53 4.18
CA LYS A 433 -1.77 6.27 4.20
C LYS A 433 -0.28 6.52 3.98
N THR A 434 0.08 7.34 2.99
CA THR A 434 1.48 7.66 2.67
C THR A 434 2.16 8.34 3.85
N ASN A 435 1.51 9.35 4.43
CA ASN A 435 2.03 10.07 5.60
C ASN A 435 2.17 9.16 6.82
N ASP A 436 1.23 8.26 7.05
CA ASP A 436 1.26 7.32 8.18
C ASP A 436 2.41 6.30 8.06
N LEU A 437 2.66 5.78 6.86
CA LEU A 437 3.81 4.91 6.62
C LEU A 437 5.14 5.66 6.84
N LEU A 438 5.25 6.92 6.40
CA LEU A 438 6.43 7.76 6.66
C LEU A 438 6.61 8.03 8.16
N ARG A 439 5.54 8.33 8.89
CA ARG A 439 5.55 8.47 10.36
C ARG A 439 5.96 7.17 11.05
N GLY A 440 5.54 6.02 10.52
CA GLY A 440 5.95 4.71 11.00
C GLY A 440 7.47 4.50 10.89
N ILE A 441 8.07 4.97 9.79
CA ILE A 441 9.53 4.98 9.62
C ILE A 441 10.19 5.93 10.63
N GLU A 442 9.72 7.17 10.75
CA GLU A 442 10.25 8.17 11.70
C GLU A 442 10.17 7.70 13.15
N THR A 443 9.07 7.05 13.52
CA THR A 443 8.86 6.46 14.86
C THR A 443 9.87 5.35 15.11
N THR A 444 10.05 4.45 14.13
CA THR A 444 11.02 3.35 14.24
C THR A 444 12.44 3.89 14.36
N LEU A 445 12.78 4.93 13.58
CA LEU A 445 14.09 5.58 13.60
C LEU A 445 14.31 6.50 14.82
N GLN A 446 13.24 6.80 15.58
CA GLN A 446 13.22 7.76 16.69
C GLN A 446 13.61 9.20 16.28
N THR A 447 13.12 9.64 15.12
CA THR A 447 13.47 10.94 14.51
C THR A 447 12.31 11.93 14.44
N ARG A 448 11.13 11.55 14.92
CA ARG A 448 9.90 12.35 14.88
C ARG A 448 10.02 13.73 15.56
N ALA A 449 10.88 13.85 16.57
CA ALA A 449 11.14 15.12 17.24
C ALA A 449 11.97 16.11 16.40
N SER A 450 12.53 15.67 15.26
CA SER A 450 13.32 16.55 14.39
C SER A 450 12.40 17.48 13.58
N SER A 451 12.61 18.79 13.68
CA SER A 451 11.82 19.80 12.93
C SER A 451 12.05 19.78 11.40
N SER A 452 12.90 18.87 10.91
CA SER A 452 13.38 18.81 9.53
C SER A 452 12.27 18.51 8.52
N SER A 453 11.32 17.64 8.87
CA SER A 453 10.17 17.27 8.04
C SER A 453 9.27 18.48 7.76
N PHE A 454 8.97 19.28 8.79
CA PHE A 454 8.15 20.48 8.68
C PHE A 454 8.78 21.56 7.79
N ILE A 455 10.08 21.79 7.90
CA ILE A 455 10.79 22.80 7.10
C ILE A 455 10.74 22.43 5.61
N ASN A 456 10.97 21.16 5.28
CA ASN A 456 10.95 20.69 3.91
C ASN A 456 9.55 20.78 3.29
N MET A 457 8.53 20.36 4.04
CA MET A 457 7.13 20.50 3.63
C MET A 457 6.74 21.96 3.40
N SER A 458 7.10 22.86 4.33
CA SER A 458 6.83 24.30 4.23
C SER A 458 7.41 24.90 2.95
N ARG A 459 8.68 24.59 2.65
CA ARG A 459 9.36 25.05 1.43
C ARG A 459 8.68 24.54 0.16
N CYS A 460 8.28 23.27 0.13
CA CYS A 460 7.60 22.68 -1.01
C CYS A 460 6.21 23.31 -1.23
N CYS A 461 5.45 23.54 -0.15
CA CYS A 461 4.14 24.21 -0.22
C CYS A 461 4.26 25.63 -0.79
N ILE A 462 5.20 26.43 -0.28
CA ILE A 462 5.45 27.79 -0.77
C ILE A 462 5.81 27.78 -2.26
N ARG A 463 6.73 26.91 -2.67
CA ARG A 463 7.15 26.79 -4.07
C ARG A 463 5.99 26.36 -4.98
N ALA A 464 5.16 25.41 -4.54
CA ALA A 464 4.03 24.92 -5.30
C ALA A 464 2.98 26.02 -5.53
N VAL A 465 2.63 26.77 -4.48
CA VAL A 465 1.66 27.88 -4.56
C VAL A 465 2.21 29.00 -5.44
N ALA A 466 3.46 29.43 -5.23
CA ALA A 466 4.08 30.49 -6.01
C ALA A 466 4.17 30.14 -7.52
N ARG A 467 4.44 28.87 -7.86
CA ARG A 467 4.44 28.41 -9.26
C ARG A 467 3.05 28.49 -9.88
N SER A 468 2.02 28.12 -9.14
CA SER A 468 0.63 28.19 -9.59
C SER A 468 0.19 29.64 -9.85
N GLU A 469 0.51 30.54 -8.92
CA GLU A 469 0.21 31.97 -9.06
C GLU A 469 0.89 32.58 -10.29
N ARG A 470 2.17 32.26 -10.53
CA ARG A 470 2.88 32.70 -11.75
C ARG A 470 2.24 32.20 -13.04
N LEU A 471 1.83 30.92 -13.08
CA LEU A 471 1.16 30.35 -14.26
C LEU A 471 -0.20 31.01 -14.50
N PHE A 472 -0.95 31.31 -13.43
CA PHE A 472 -2.21 32.03 -13.52
C PHE A 472 -2.02 33.46 -14.05
N THR A 473 -1.02 34.19 -13.54
CA THR A 473 -0.68 35.53 -14.04
C THR A 473 -0.25 35.51 -15.51
N LEU A 474 0.58 34.53 -15.91
CA LEU A 474 1.00 34.39 -17.32
C LEU A 474 -0.20 34.08 -18.23
N HIS A 475 -1.15 33.26 -17.79
CA HIS A 475 -2.33 32.93 -18.57
C HIS A 475 -3.36 34.07 -18.67
N GLN A 476 -3.32 35.04 -17.76
CA GLN A 476 -4.11 36.28 -17.87
C GLN A 476 -3.46 37.34 -18.77
N LEU A 477 -2.17 37.19 -19.08
CA LEU A 477 -1.40 38.11 -19.92
C LEU A 477 -1.27 37.65 -21.38
N THR A 478 -1.68 36.41 -21.68
CA THR A 478 -1.75 35.79 -23.02
C THR A 478 -3.20 35.56 -23.39
#